data_AF-A0A6A8LSC9-F1
#
_entry.id   AF-A0A6A8LSC9-F1
#
_cell.length_a   1.000
_cell.length_b   1.000
_cell.length_c   1.000
_cell.angle_alpha   90.00
_cell.angle_beta   90.00
_cell.angle_gamma   90.00
#
_symmetry.space_group_name_H-M   'P 1'
#
loop_
_entity.id
_entity.type
_entity.pdbx_description
1 polymer ?
#
loop_
_entity_poly.entity_id
_entity_poly.type
_entity_poly.pdbx_seq_one_letter_code
_entity_poly.pdbx_strand_id
1 'polypeptide(L)' 'MKKIMPKENDLVLLKNGKEVGLVDQLDETHFLADYGIDTEENERLFWEKPVSVDDIEKVLYRPE' A
#
# COMPACT_ATOMS: atom_id res chain seq x y z
N MET A 1 10.50 9.89 15.29
CA MET A 1 9.71 9.91 14.04
C MET A 1 8.28 9.57 14.41
N LYS A 2 7.27 10.36 14.00
CA LYS A 2 5.87 9.95 14.22
C LYS A 2 5.68 8.62 13.48
N LYS A 3 5.28 7.57 14.19
CA LYS A 3 4.94 6.29 13.57
C LYS A 3 3.73 6.54 12.67
N ILE A 4 3.89 6.35 11.37
CA ILE A 4 2.78 6.44 10.42
C ILE A 4 1.80 5.34 10.82
N MET A 5 0.50 5.66 10.83
CA MET A 5 -0.58 4.69 11.06
C MET A 5 -1.42 4.62 9.78
N PRO A 6 -1.02 3.77 8.82
CA PRO A 6 -1.76 3.55 7.59
C PRO A 6 -3.10 2.88 7.90
N LYS A 7 -4.07 3.06 7.00
CA LYS A 7 -5.41 2.48 7.07
C LYS A 7 -5.85 2.01 5.68
N GLU A 8 -6.85 1.14 5.66
CA GLU A 8 -7.56 0.81 4.43
C GLU A 8 -8.01 2.07 3.68
N ASN A 9 -7.95 1.99 2.35
CA ASN A 9 -8.21 3.07 1.39
C ASN A 9 -7.21 4.23 1.41
N ASP A 10 -6.15 4.19 2.23
CA ASP A 10 -5.05 5.14 2.09
C ASP A 10 -4.31 4.93 0.76
N LEU A 11 -4.00 6.02 0.08
CA LEU A 11 -2.97 6.03 -0.96
C LEU A 11 -1.62 6.29 -0.28
N VAL A 12 -0.66 5.40 -0.47
CA VAL A 12 0.65 5.48 0.19
C VAL A 12 1.80 5.43 -0.80
N LEU A 13 2.90 6.09 -0.44
CA LEU A 13 4.18 5.95 -1.11
C LEU A 13 5.01 4.90 -0.39
N LEU A 14 5.49 3.90 -1.13
CA LEU A 14 6.42 2.90 -0.64
C LEU A 14 7.87 3.42 -0.73
N LYS A 15 8.76 2.89 0.10
CA LYS A 15 10.21 3.22 0.11
C LYS A 15 10.93 2.92 -1.22
N ASN A 16 10.34 2.08 -2.07
CA ASN A 16 10.85 1.82 -3.42
C ASN A 16 10.37 2.85 -4.47
N GLY A 17 9.63 3.87 -4.05
CA GLY A 17 9.11 4.94 -4.90
C GLY A 17 7.77 4.61 -5.60
N LYS A 18 7.18 3.44 -5.36
CA LYS A 18 5.86 3.09 -5.93
C LYS A 18 4.72 3.68 -5.09
N GLU A 19 3.69 4.15 -5.77
CA GLU A 19 2.42 4.55 -5.15
C GLU A 19 1.44 3.38 -5.21
N VAL A 20 0.76 3.11 -4.10
CA VAL A 20 -0.20 1.99 -3.99
C VAL A 20 -1.39 2.38 -3.13
N GLY A 21 -2.56 1.88 -3.47
CA GLY A 21 -3.75 2.00 -2.63
C GLY A 21 -3.84 0.83 -1.66
N LEU A 22 -3.99 1.09 -0.36
CA LEU A 22 -4.26 0.02 0.62
C LEU A 22 -5.72 -0.40 0.48
N VAL A 23 -5.99 -1.69 0.31
CA VAL A 23 -7.34 -2.21 0.04
C VAL A 23 -7.96 -2.83 1.28
N ASP A 24 -7.28 -3.80 1.88
CA ASP A 24 -7.79 -4.60 3.00
C ASP A 24 -6.67 -4.83 4.03
N GLN A 25 -6.98 -4.71 5.32
CA GLN A 25 -6.01 -4.99 6.38
C GLN A 25 -5.94 -6.50 6.63
N LEU A 26 -4.79 -7.11 6.30
CA LEU A 26 -4.58 -8.55 6.50
C LEU A 26 -4.20 -8.87 7.94
N ASP A 27 -3.33 -8.05 8.53
CA ASP A 27 -2.91 -8.15 9.94
C ASP A 27 -2.49 -6.78 10.49
N GLU A 28 -1.94 -6.73 11.71
CA GLU A 28 -1.51 -5.49 12.38
C GLU A 28 -0.40 -4.71 11.61
N THR A 29 0.27 -5.38 10.68
CA THR A 29 1.45 -4.89 9.96
C THR A 29 1.37 -5.00 8.43
N HIS A 30 0.38 -5.69 7.87
CA HIS A 30 0.25 -5.90 6.43
C HIS A 30 -1.12 -5.53 5.88
N PHE A 31 -1.10 -5.00 4.66
CA PHE A 31 -2.29 -4.68 3.88
C PHE A 31 -2.22 -5.37 2.52
N LEU A 32 -3.36 -5.81 2.01
CA LEU A 32 -3.51 -6.01 0.57
C LEU A 32 -3.45 -4.64 -0.10
N ALA A 33 -2.79 -4.55 -1.27
CA ALA A 33 -2.60 -3.28 -1.94
C ALA A 33 -2.87 -3.37 -3.45
N ASP A 34 -3.49 -2.31 -3.96
CA ASP A 34 -3.65 -2.04 -5.38
C ASP A 34 -2.40 -1.31 -5.89
N TYR A 35 -1.62 -2.00 -6.74
CA TYR A 35 -0.43 -1.45 -7.41
C TYR A 35 -0.76 -0.76 -8.74
N GLY A 36 -2.04 -0.64 -9.09
CA GLY A 36 -2.54 -0.19 -10.39
C GLY A 36 -2.36 -1.23 -11.49
N ILE A 37 -3.22 -1.19 -12.52
CA ILE A 37 -3.12 -2.07 -13.69
C ILE A 37 -2.66 -1.23 -14.88
N ASP A 38 -1.36 -1.08 -15.05
CA ASP A 38 -0.78 -0.53 -16.28
C ASP A 38 -0.11 -1.61 -17.15
N THR A 39 0.18 -2.79 -16.57
CA THR A 39 0.83 -3.93 -17.26
C THR A 39 0.40 -5.27 -16.65
N GLU A 40 0.51 -6.38 -17.40
CA GLU A 40 0.30 -7.75 -16.90
C GLU A 40 1.17 -8.08 -15.66
N GLU A 41 2.34 -7.46 -15.54
CA GLU A 41 3.22 -7.63 -14.39
C GLU A 41 2.60 -7.04 -13.11
N ASN A 42 1.97 -5.88 -13.21
CA ASN A 42 1.31 -5.24 -12.07
C ASN A 42 0.01 -5.95 -11.67
N GLU A 43 -0.72 -6.56 -12.61
CA GLU A 43 -1.87 -7.41 -12.27
C GLU A 43 -1.48 -8.59 -11.37
N ARG A 44 -0.33 -9.22 -11.62
CA ARG A 44 0.17 -10.29 -10.73
C ARG A 44 0.59 -9.75 -9.37
N LEU A 45 1.24 -8.58 -9.34
CA LEU A 45 1.66 -7.94 -8.09
C LEU A 45 0.49 -7.52 -7.21
N PHE A 46 -0.61 -7.04 -7.80
CA PHE A 46 -1.86 -6.70 -7.11
C PHE A 46 -2.34 -7.84 -6.21
N TRP A 47 -2.27 -9.08 -6.71
CA TRP A 47 -2.85 -10.23 -6.01
C TRP A 47 -1.84 -11.03 -5.17
N GLU A 48 -0.53 -10.88 -5.42
CA GLU A 48 0.49 -11.76 -4.81
C GLU A 48 1.34 -11.10 -3.71
N LYS A 49 1.37 -9.77 -3.58
CA LYS A 49 2.27 -9.10 -2.61
C LYS A 49 1.57 -8.15 -1.64
N PRO A 50 1.40 -8.54 -0.37
CA PRO A 50 1.03 -7.63 0.70
C PRO A 50 2.06 -6.50 0.89
N VAL A 51 1.58 -5.33 1.29
CA VAL A 51 2.39 -4.18 1.70
C VAL A 51 2.56 -4.21 3.21
N SER A 52 3.81 -4.21 3.68
CA SER A 52 4.13 -4.01 5.09
C SER A 52 4.06 -2.53 5.45
N VAL A 53 3.59 -2.21 6.67
CA VAL A 53 3.68 -0.86 7.24
C VAL A 53 5.11 -0.33 7.30
N ASP A 54 6.10 -1.23 7.39
CA ASP A 54 7.51 -0.86 7.38
C ASP A 54 8.01 -0.51 5.97
N ASP A 55 7.33 -0.93 4.91
CA ASP A 55 7.66 -0.57 3.53
C ASP A 55 7.06 0.79 3.12
N ILE A 56 6.16 1.33 3.94
CA ILE A 56 5.51 2.63 3.69
C ILE A 56 6.42 3.77 4.11
N GLU A 57 6.71 4.66 3.17
CA GLU A 57 7.46 5.89 3.42
C GLU A 57 6.55 7.00 3.97
N LYS A 58 5.37 7.19 3.38
CA LYS A 58 4.36 8.17 3.83
C LYS A 58 2.96 7.89 3.24
N VAL A 59 1.93 8.39 3.91
CA VAL A 59 0.56 8.46 3.37
C VAL A 59 0.46 9.70 2.48
N LEU A 60 0.00 9.52 1.25
CA LEU A 60 -0.19 10.57 0.24
C LEU A 60 -1.59 11.17 0.32
N TYR A 61 -2.60 10.31 0.44
CA TYR A 61 -4.00 10.69 0.50
C TYR A 61 -4.77 9.72 1.40
N ARG A 62 -5.72 10.27 2.15
CA ARG A 62 -6.67 9.52 2.97
C ARG A 62 -8.07 10.04 2.64
N PRO A 63 -8.98 9.21 2.11
CA PRO A 63 -10.37 9.60 1.95
C PRO A 63 -11.01 9.87 3.32
N GLU A 64 -11.88 10.88 3.38
CA GLU A 64 -12.61 11.27 4.60
C GLU A 64 -13.68 10.24 5.00
#